data_AF-A0A3D1Z0J7-F1
#
_entry.id   AF-A0A3D1Z0J7-F1
#
_cell.length_a   1.000
_cell.length_b   1.000
_cell.length_c   1.000
_cell.angle_alpha   90.00
_cell.angle_beta   90.00
_cell.angle_gamma   90.00
#
_symmetry.space_group_name_H-M   'P 1'
#
loop_
_entity.id
_entity.type
_entity.pdbx_description
1 polymer ?
#
loop_
_entity_poly.entity_id
_entity_poly.type
_entity_poly.pdbx_seq_one_letter_code
_entity_poly.pdbx_strand_id
1 'polypeptide(L)'
;MDIDILSSVRSELLQNVDEAAGTSAHRFFKEDIRVYGVKTAIVGKIAKKYFADIKQLDKDELFALCEELLKSDYIEDSFIAFDWAYRLRKSYEPDDFLVFEGWLGKYVNNWAKCDTLCNHTIASLIEQYPEHVDKLKDWAKSENRWLRRAAAVTLVLPARKGMFLDDILEIADLLLNDSDDLVQKGYGWML
;
A
#
# COMPACT_ATOMS: atom_id res chain seq x y z
N MET A 1 0.43 -10.31 31.10
CA MET A 1 1.45 -9.42 30.52
C MET A 1 1.02 -9.29 29.07
N ASP A 2 0.24 -8.25 28.77
CA ASP A 2 -0.20 -8.00 27.40
C ASP A 2 1.07 -7.74 26.58
N ILE A 3 1.39 -8.69 25.72
CA ILE A 3 2.50 -8.58 24.81
C ILE A 3 2.07 -7.54 23.79
N ASP A 4 2.74 -6.38 23.77
CA ASP A 4 2.57 -5.40 22.70
C ASP A 4 2.93 -6.07 21.37
N ILE A 5 1.89 -6.29 20.55
CA ILE A 5 2.01 -6.97 19.26
C ILE A 5 2.97 -6.23 18.33
N LEU A 6 2.99 -4.90 18.38
CA LEU A 6 3.85 -4.07 17.53
C LEU A 6 5.32 -4.24 17.92
N SER A 7 5.61 -4.25 19.22
CA SER A 7 6.95 -4.56 19.74
C SER A 7 7.42 -5.96 19.35
N SER A 8 6.52 -6.94 19.30
CA SER A 8 6.84 -8.32 18.89
C SER A 8 7.16 -8.42 17.40
N VAL A 9 6.34 -7.79 16.56
CA VAL A 9 6.59 -7.68 15.11
C VAL A 9 7.95 -7.05 14.84
N ARG A 10 8.22 -5.89 15.45
CA ARG A 10 9.48 -5.15 15.23
C ARG A 10 10.69 -5.91 15.74
N SER A 11 10.55 -6.59 16.88
CA SER A 11 11.60 -7.45 17.43
C SER A 11 11.92 -8.62 16.49
N GLU A 12 10.92 -9.25 15.88
CA GLU A 12 11.15 -10.33 14.92
C GLU A 12 11.73 -9.83 13.59
N LEU A 13 11.35 -8.63 13.12
CA LEU A 13 12.00 -7.98 11.99
C LEU A 13 13.49 -7.76 12.27
N LEU A 14 13.84 -7.22 13.45
CA LEU A 14 15.22 -6.99 13.86
C LEU A 14 16.05 -8.30 13.95
N GLN A 15 15.43 -9.41 14.33
CA GLN A 15 16.09 -10.73 14.37
C GLN A 15 16.34 -11.33 12.98
N ASN A 16 15.71 -10.80 11.93
CA ASN A 16 15.79 -11.30 10.55
C ASN A 16 16.47 -10.31 9.59
N VAL A 17 17.21 -9.33 10.12
CA VAL A 17 17.97 -8.35 9.32
C VAL A 17 19.04 -9.05 8.49
N ASP A 18 19.11 -8.66 7.22
CA ASP A 18 20.09 -9.10 6.24
C ASP A 18 20.77 -7.85 5.65
N GLU A 19 22.06 -7.65 5.95
CA GLU A 19 22.79 -6.45 5.56
C GLU A 19 22.83 -6.24 4.04
N ALA A 20 22.89 -7.34 3.27
CA ALA A 20 22.89 -7.27 1.82
C ALA A 20 21.52 -6.82 1.29
N ALA A 21 20.43 -7.25 1.91
CA ALA A 21 19.09 -6.79 1.58
C ALA A 21 18.92 -5.29 1.89
N GLY A 22 19.36 -4.83 3.06
CA GLY A 22 19.32 -3.40 3.42
C GLY A 22 20.13 -2.52 2.46
N THR A 23 21.37 -2.92 2.15
CA THR A 23 22.24 -2.19 1.20
C THR A 23 21.64 -2.16 -0.21
N SER A 24 21.08 -3.27 -0.66
CA SER A 24 20.44 -3.36 -1.98
C SER A 24 19.22 -2.45 -2.09
N ALA A 25 18.41 -2.36 -1.03
CA ALA A 25 17.24 -1.48 -1.00
C ALA A 25 17.63 -0.02 -1.28
N HIS A 26 18.63 0.52 -0.57
CA HIS A 26 19.07 1.91 -0.78
C HIS A 26 19.61 2.19 -2.19
N ARG A 27 20.03 1.17 -2.95
CA ARG A 27 20.45 1.34 -4.36
C ARG A 27 19.28 1.34 -5.33
N PHE A 28 18.15 0.74 -4.96
CA PHE A 28 17.01 0.54 -5.84
C PHE A 28 16.03 1.72 -5.82
N PHE A 29 15.92 2.41 -4.68
CA PHE A 29 15.03 3.55 -4.52
C PHE A 29 15.76 4.86 -4.84
N LYS A 30 15.05 5.80 -5.46
CA LYS A 30 15.54 7.17 -5.67
C LYS A 30 15.22 8.06 -4.46
N GLU A 31 14.16 7.69 -3.74
CA GLU A 31 13.69 8.33 -2.52
C GLU A 31 14.57 7.95 -1.34
N ASP A 32 14.60 8.81 -0.32
CA ASP A 32 15.12 8.40 0.99
C ASP A 32 14.15 7.40 1.62
N ILE A 33 14.68 6.28 2.09
CA ILE A 33 13.87 5.16 2.59
C ILE A 33 14.37 4.70 3.95
N ARG A 34 13.44 4.23 4.77
CA ARG A 34 13.74 3.50 6.00
C ARG A 34 13.43 2.03 5.80
N VAL A 35 14.44 1.20 6.05
CA VAL A 35 14.34 -0.25 5.95
C VAL A 35 15.00 -0.88 7.16
N TYR A 36 14.45 -1.98 7.63
CA TYR A 36 15.16 -2.88 8.55
C TYR A 36 16.22 -3.68 7.78
N GLY A 37 15.99 -3.94 6.49
CA GLY A 37 16.82 -4.82 5.67
C GLY A 37 16.34 -6.26 5.75
N VAL A 38 15.04 -6.49 5.82
CA VAL A 38 14.45 -7.83 5.84
C VAL A 38 13.88 -8.18 4.47
N LYS A 39 14.21 -9.37 3.96
CA LYS A 39 13.69 -9.83 2.66
C LYS A 39 12.16 -9.90 2.69
N THR A 40 11.50 -9.38 1.66
CA THR A 40 10.01 -9.30 1.56
C THR A 40 9.32 -10.64 1.84
N ALA A 41 9.89 -11.76 1.42
CA ALA A 41 9.34 -13.09 1.70
C ALA A 41 9.30 -13.44 3.20
N ILE A 42 10.25 -12.93 3.99
CA ILE A 42 10.26 -13.07 5.45
C ILE A 42 9.26 -12.09 6.07
N VAL A 43 9.22 -10.84 5.61
CA VAL A 43 8.22 -9.84 6.07
C VAL A 43 6.80 -10.38 5.92
N GLY A 44 6.46 -10.99 4.78
CA GLY A 44 5.14 -11.60 4.57
C GLY A 44 4.85 -12.80 5.49
N LYS A 45 5.88 -13.56 5.90
CA LYS A 45 5.72 -14.64 6.90
C LYS A 45 5.44 -14.05 8.28
N ILE A 46 6.15 -12.98 8.66
CA ILE A 46 5.96 -12.25 9.92
C ILE A 46 4.56 -11.64 9.96
N ALA A 47 4.13 -10.96 8.90
CA ALA A 47 2.78 -10.40 8.76
C ALA A 47 1.72 -11.47 9.01
N LYS A 48 1.82 -12.61 8.31
CA LYS A 48 0.87 -13.73 8.46
C LYS A 48 0.87 -14.33 9.86
N LYS A 49 2.04 -14.49 10.48
CA LYS A 49 2.21 -15.05 11.83
C LYS A 49 1.43 -14.21 12.84
N TYR A 50 1.74 -12.92 12.93
CA TYR A 50 1.16 -12.03 13.94
C TYR A 50 -0.28 -11.63 13.64
N PHE A 51 -0.71 -11.67 12.38
CA PHE A 51 -2.13 -11.50 12.06
C PHE A 51 -3.00 -12.56 12.76
N ALA A 52 -2.49 -13.78 12.98
CA ALA A 52 -3.25 -14.84 13.64
C ALA A 52 -3.65 -14.48 15.09
N ASP A 53 -2.86 -13.61 15.74
CA ASP A 53 -3.06 -13.19 17.12
C ASP A 53 -4.03 -12.01 17.23
N ILE A 54 -4.15 -11.18 16.17
CA ILE A 54 -4.99 -9.98 16.15
C ILE A 54 -6.25 -10.10 15.28
N LYS A 55 -6.44 -11.21 14.54
CA LYS A 55 -7.58 -11.38 13.61
C LYS A 55 -8.97 -11.35 14.26
N GLN A 56 -9.05 -11.39 15.58
CA GLN A 56 -10.30 -11.32 16.35
C GLN A 56 -10.61 -9.92 16.86
N LEU A 57 -9.67 -8.98 16.75
CA LEU A 57 -9.92 -7.57 17.03
C LEU A 57 -10.98 -7.03 16.06
N ASP A 58 -11.66 -5.96 16.46
CA ASP A 58 -12.52 -5.26 15.53
C ASP A 58 -11.70 -4.56 14.43
N LYS A 59 -12.40 -4.18 13.35
CA LYS A 59 -11.75 -3.58 12.16
C LYS A 59 -11.02 -2.29 12.51
N ASP A 60 -11.61 -1.45 13.37
CA ASP A 60 -11.08 -0.13 13.70
C ASP A 60 -9.85 -0.25 14.61
N GLU A 61 -9.86 -1.17 15.58
CA GLU A 61 -8.70 -1.55 16.38
C GLU A 61 -7.55 -2.05 15.50
N LEU A 62 -7.85 -2.90 14.51
CA LEU A 62 -6.83 -3.42 13.60
C LEU A 62 -6.27 -2.33 12.67
N PHE A 63 -7.12 -1.42 12.18
CA PHE A 63 -6.67 -0.25 11.41
C PHE A 63 -5.83 0.70 12.25
N ALA A 64 -6.14 0.87 13.55
CA ALA A 64 -5.31 1.65 14.46
C ALA A 64 -3.91 1.03 14.61
N LEU A 65 -3.80 -0.30 14.74
CA LEU A 65 -2.51 -1.00 14.75
C LEU A 65 -1.74 -0.81 13.42
N CYS A 66 -2.45 -0.87 12.29
CA CYS A 66 -1.85 -0.59 10.98
C CYS A 66 -1.29 0.83 10.92
N GLU A 67 -2.03 1.83 11.41
CA GLU A 67 -1.57 3.21 11.43
C GLU A 67 -0.34 3.41 12.34
N GLU A 68 -0.27 2.73 13.49
CA GLU A 68 0.93 2.75 14.36
C GLU A 68 2.17 2.14 13.71
N LEU A 69 2.01 1.13 12.84
CA LEU A 69 3.10 0.63 12.00
C LEU A 69 3.51 1.68 10.96
N LEU A 70 2.54 2.29 10.27
CA LEU A 70 2.80 3.28 9.21
C LEU A 70 3.54 4.53 9.72
N LYS A 71 3.29 4.95 10.96
CA LYS A 71 4.00 6.07 11.61
C LYS A 71 5.51 5.88 11.73
N SER A 72 6.03 4.65 11.68
CA SER A 72 7.47 4.39 11.79
C SER A 72 8.25 4.75 10.51
N ASP A 73 7.52 4.85 9.38
CA ASP A 73 8.03 5.10 8.04
C ASP A 73 8.90 3.95 7.44
N TYR A 74 9.09 2.85 8.18
CA TYR A 74 9.78 1.67 7.65
C TYR A 74 8.95 0.99 6.56
N ILE A 75 9.63 0.57 5.47
CA ILE A 75 8.99 -0.14 4.36
C ILE A 75 8.39 -1.46 4.85
N GLU A 76 9.10 -2.22 5.67
CA GLU A 76 8.61 -3.50 6.18
C GLU A 76 7.41 -3.35 7.12
N ASP A 77 7.40 -2.32 7.99
CA ASP A 77 6.23 -1.98 8.82
C ASP A 77 5.02 -1.63 7.95
N SER A 78 5.23 -0.81 6.91
CA SER A 78 4.17 -0.43 5.97
C SER A 78 3.63 -1.64 5.20
N PHE A 79 4.51 -2.55 4.79
CA PHE A 79 4.11 -3.80 4.13
C PHE A 79 3.20 -4.63 5.04
N ILE A 80 3.57 -4.78 6.32
CA ILE A 80 2.76 -5.54 7.30
C ILE A 80 1.40 -4.87 7.51
N ALA A 81 1.38 -3.54 7.69
CA ALA A 81 0.14 -2.78 7.83
C ALA A 81 -0.82 -2.98 6.65
N PHE A 82 -0.30 -2.85 5.43
CA PHE A 82 -1.11 -3.02 4.22
C PHE A 82 -1.54 -4.48 3.99
N ASP A 83 -0.70 -5.48 4.31
CA ASP A 83 -1.09 -6.91 4.27
C ASP A 83 -2.21 -7.20 5.28
N TRP A 84 -2.12 -6.68 6.51
CA TRP A 84 -3.16 -6.85 7.52
C TRP A 84 -4.47 -6.18 7.11
N ALA A 85 -4.41 -4.93 6.63
CA ALA A 85 -5.59 -4.24 6.11
C ALA A 85 -6.24 -5.02 4.96
N TYR A 86 -5.44 -5.55 4.02
CA TYR A 86 -5.95 -6.36 2.90
C TYR A 86 -6.62 -7.67 3.35
N ARG A 87 -6.17 -8.29 4.44
CA ARG A 87 -6.81 -9.50 4.98
C ARG A 87 -8.24 -9.24 5.43
N LEU A 88 -8.56 -8.00 5.82
CA LEU A 88 -9.90 -7.55 6.20
C LEU A 88 -10.79 -7.18 5.01
N ARG A 89 -10.36 -7.33 3.75
CA ARG A 89 -11.12 -6.88 2.57
C ARG A 89 -12.58 -7.36 2.48
N LYS A 90 -12.92 -8.50 3.10
CA LYS A 90 -14.29 -9.03 3.12
C LYS A 90 -15.24 -8.26 4.05
N SER A 91 -14.70 -7.43 4.93
CA SER A 91 -15.44 -6.58 5.87
C SER A 91 -15.24 -5.10 5.56
N TYR A 92 -14.82 -4.76 4.34
CA TYR A 92 -14.71 -3.36 3.95
C TYR A 92 -16.09 -2.73 3.82
N GLU A 93 -16.15 -1.45 4.15
CA GLU A 93 -17.28 -0.56 3.98
C GLU A 93 -16.85 0.61 3.06
N PRO A 94 -17.78 1.31 2.38
CA PRO A 94 -17.43 2.42 1.49
C PRO A 94 -16.55 3.48 2.17
N ASP A 95 -16.84 3.79 3.44
CA ASP A 95 -16.12 4.81 4.21
C ASP A 95 -14.66 4.44 4.52
N ASP A 96 -14.27 3.16 4.40
CA ASP A 96 -12.87 2.73 4.54
C ASP A 96 -11.97 3.35 3.45
N PHE A 97 -12.56 3.83 2.34
CA PHE A 97 -11.83 4.58 1.33
C PHE A 97 -11.12 5.80 1.94
N LEU A 98 -11.77 6.51 2.87
CA LEU A 98 -11.20 7.70 3.51
C LEU A 98 -9.99 7.35 4.38
N VAL A 99 -10.01 6.17 5.02
CA VAL A 99 -8.88 5.67 5.81
C VAL A 99 -7.70 5.39 4.89
N PHE A 100 -7.92 4.66 3.79
CA PHE A 100 -6.84 4.31 2.87
C PHE A 100 -6.31 5.50 2.07
N GLU A 101 -7.17 6.43 1.67
CA GLU A 101 -6.77 7.72 1.07
C GLU A 101 -5.94 8.54 2.06
N GLY A 102 -6.33 8.58 3.34
CA GLY A 102 -5.56 9.21 4.40
C GLY A 102 -4.17 8.58 4.57
N TRP A 103 -4.08 7.25 4.56
CA TRP A 103 -2.78 6.55 4.63
C TRP A 103 -1.92 6.80 3.41
N LEU A 104 -2.52 6.79 2.21
CA LEU A 104 -1.86 7.09 0.95
C LEU A 104 -1.26 8.50 0.96
N GLY A 105 -2.04 9.51 1.35
CA GLY A 105 -1.58 10.89 1.39
C GLY A 105 -0.52 11.16 2.46
N LYS A 106 -0.57 10.46 3.59
CA LYS A 106 0.25 10.75 4.79
C LYS A 106 1.51 9.90 4.92
N TYR A 107 1.47 8.62 4.53
CA TYR A 107 2.52 7.66 4.85
C TYR A 107 3.21 7.04 3.61
N VAL A 108 2.63 7.19 2.43
CA VAL A 108 3.25 6.70 1.19
C VAL A 108 4.21 7.74 0.65
N ASN A 109 5.50 7.37 0.61
CA ASN A 109 6.59 8.23 0.18
C ASN A 109 7.56 7.53 -0.80
N ASN A 110 7.22 6.34 -1.27
CA ASN A 110 7.99 5.60 -2.26
C ASN A 110 7.08 4.67 -3.07
N TRP A 111 7.57 4.21 -4.23
CA TRP A 111 6.78 3.37 -5.14
C TRP A 111 6.39 2.02 -4.50
N ALA A 112 7.21 1.43 -3.64
CA ALA A 112 6.90 0.13 -3.04
C ALA A 112 5.74 0.22 -2.05
N LYS A 113 5.70 1.26 -1.21
CA LYS A 113 4.55 1.52 -0.33
C LYS A 113 3.28 1.80 -1.15
N CYS A 114 3.41 2.62 -2.19
CA CYS A 114 2.30 2.96 -3.09
C CYS A 114 1.70 1.67 -3.70
N ASP A 115 2.55 0.87 -4.32
CA ASP A 115 2.12 -0.34 -5.04
C ASP A 115 1.56 -1.40 -4.09
N THR A 116 2.10 -1.53 -2.87
CA THR A 116 1.61 -2.49 -1.87
C THR A 116 0.20 -2.13 -1.39
N LEU A 117 -0.04 -0.85 -1.09
CA LEU A 117 -1.37 -0.38 -0.68
C LEU A 117 -2.37 -0.43 -1.84
N CYS A 118 -1.98 0.03 -3.02
CA CYS A 118 -2.91 0.26 -4.12
C CYS A 118 -3.34 -1.02 -4.83
N ASN A 119 -2.40 -1.93 -5.16
CA ASN A 119 -2.71 -3.12 -5.97
C ASN A 119 -3.67 -4.09 -5.30
N HIS A 120 -3.71 -4.10 -3.96
CA HIS A 120 -4.49 -5.08 -3.21
C HIS A 120 -5.56 -4.42 -2.36
N THR A 121 -5.17 -3.58 -1.39
CA THR A 121 -6.08 -2.96 -0.43
C THR A 121 -7.07 -2.02 -1.11
N ILE A 122 -6.57 -0.98 -1.78
CA ILE A 122 -7.45 0.01 -2.44
C ILE A 122 -8.15 -0.62 -3.64
N ALA A 123 -7.46 -1.40 -4.47
CA ALA A 123 -8.07 -2.09 -5.61
C ALA A 123 -9.26 -2.96 -5.19
N SER A 124 -9.15 -3.72 -4.10
CA SER A 124 -10.27 -4.54 -3.61
C SER A 124 -11.42 -3.72 -3.07
N LEU A 125 -11.15 -2.52 -2.53
CA LEU A 125 -12.21 -1.61 -2.12
C LEU A 125 -12.93 -1.07 -3.36
N ILE A 126 -12.21 -0.60 -4.38
CA ILE A 126 -12.80 -0.11 -5.64
C ILE A 126 -13.60 -1.20 -6.35
N GLU A 127 -13.13 -2.46 -6.35
CA GLU A 127 -13.90 -3.58 -6.91
C GLU A 127 -15.20 -3.86 -6.16
N GLN A 128 -15.24 -3.61 -4.84
CA GLN A 128 -16.44 -3.80 -4.00
C GLN A 128 -17.38 -2.59 -4.05
N TYR A 129 -16.82 -1.39 -4.19
CA TYR A 129 -17.50 -0.10 -4.20
C TYR A 129 -17.04 0.75 -5.40
N PRO A 130 -17.49 0.40 -6.62
CA PRO A 130 -17.07 1.02 -7.87
C PRO A 130 -17.26 2.54 -7.93
N GLU A 131 -18.19 3.10 -7.16
CA GLU A 131 -18.45 4.53 -7.06
C GLU A 131 -17.22 5.35 -6.66
N HIS A 132 -16.22 4.74 -6.02
CA HIS A 132 -14.98 5.40 -5.66
C HIS A 132 -13.98 5.51 -6.82
N VAL A 133 -14.23 4.92 -7.98
CA VAL A 133 -13.30 5.00 -9.13
C VAL A 133 -13.08 6.44 -9.59
N ASP A 134 -14.10 7.30 -9.48
CA ASP A 134 -13.99 8.72 -9.83
C ASP A 134 -12.97 9.46 -8.93
N LYS A 135 -12.75 8.99 -7.69
CA LYS A 135 -11.70 9.56 -6.82
C LYS A 135 -10.30 9.31 -7.35
N LEU A 136 -10.08 8.22 -8.08
CA LEU A 136 -8.80 7.96 -8.73
C LEU A 136 -8.51 9.01 -9.83
N LYS A 137 -9.55 9.51 -10.51
CA LYS A 137 -9.41 10.59 -11.51
C LYS A 137 -9.04 11.92 -10.86
N ASP A 138 -9.55 12.19 -9.66
CA ASP A 138 -9.11 13.33 -8.84
C ASP A 138 -7.64 13.17 -8.41
N TRP A 139 -7.24 11.96 -8.00
CA TRP A 139 -5.85 11.66 -7.65
C TRP A 139 -4.88 11.88 -8.80
N ALA A 140 -5.27 11.52 -10.03
CA ALA A 140 -4.46 11.73 -11.24
C ALA A 140 -4.14 13.21 -11.52
N LYS A 141 -4.91 14.14 -10.95
CA LYS A 141 -4.73 15.60 -11.09
C LYS A 141 -4.01 16.23 -9.89
N SER A 142 -3.64 15.44 -8.88
CA SER A 142 -3.04 15.95 -7.64
C SER A 142 -1.60 16.42 -7.83
N GLU A 143 -1.18 17.44 -7.09
CA GLU A 143 0.24 17.82 -6.99
C GLU A 143 1.09 16.72 -6.32
N ASN A 144 0.48 15.87 -5.50
CA ASN A 144 1.16 14.75 -4.86
C ASN A 144 1.41 13.62 -5.87
N ARG A 145 2.68 13.37 -6.17
CA ARG A 145 3.11 12.30 -7.10
C ARG A 145 2.60 10.91 -6.74
N TRP A 146 2.45 10.61 -5.45
CA TRP A 146 2.00 9.29 -4.99
C TRP A 146 0.51 9.09 -5.18
N LEU A 147 -0.30 10.16 -5.06
CA LEU A 147 -1.71 10.12 -5.46
C LEU A 147 -1.82 9.89 -6.98
N ARG A 148 -1.05 10.61 -7.79
CA ARG A 148 -1.06 10.41 -9.25
C ARG A 148 -0.63 9.00 -9.65
N ARG A 149 0.44 8.46 -9.05
CA ARG A 149 0.85 7.06 -9.27
C ARG A 149 -0.27 6.09 -8.84
N ALA A 150 -0.84 6.30 -7.65
CA ALA A 150 -1.90 5.47 -7.09
C ALA A 150 -3.15 5.39 -7.98
N ALA A 151 -3.51 6.49 -8.65
CA ALA A 151 -4.62 6.53 -9.61
C ALA A 151 -4.49 5.42 -10.66
N ALA A 152 -3.29 5.25 -11.23
CA ALA A 152 -3.01 4.19 -12.19
C ALA A 152 -2.82 2.82 -11.53
N VAL A 153 -1.94 2.72 -10.52
CA VAL A 153 -1.55 1.40 -9.99
C VAL A 153 -2.68 0.69 -9.23
N THR A 154 -3.69 1.42 -8.73
CA THR A 154 -4.90 0.83 -8.15
C THR A 154 -5.67 -0.03 -9.17
N LEU A 155 -5.62 0.33 -10.46
CA LEU A 155 -6.38 -0.34 -11.50
C LEU A 155 -5.60 -1.45 -12.23
N VAL A 156 -4.33 -1.70 -11.90
CA VAL A 156 -3.51 -2.75 -12.55
C VAL A 156 -4.14 -4.15 -12.40
N LEU A 157 -4.59 -4.54 -11.20
CA LEU A 157 -5.24 -5.84 -11.00
C LEU A 157 -6.68 -5.89 -11.53
N PRO A 158 -7.53 -4.86 -11.32
CA PRO A 158 -8.84 -4.79 -11.96
C PRO A 158 -8.79 -4.83 -13.50
N ALA A 159 -7.83 -4.14 -14.13
CA ALA A 159 -7.63 -4.14 -15.59
C ALA A 159 -7.39 -5.54 -16.13
N ARG A 160 -6.56 -6.34 -15.44
CA ARG A 160 -6.29 -7.75 -15.80
C ARG A 160 -7.53 -8.65 -15.72
N LYS A 161 -8.57 -8.22 -14.99
CA LYS A 161 -9.88 -8.89 -14.92
C LYS A 161 -10.87 -8.34 -15.95
N GLY A 162 -10.49 -7.37 -16.77
CA GLY A 162 -11.35 -6.70 -17.74
C GLY A 162 -12.32 -5.68 -17.12
N MET A 163 -11.99 -5.13 -15.95
CA MET A 163 -12.82 -4.14 -15.24
C MET A 163 -12.37 -2.71 -15.54
N PHE A 164 -13.30 -1.74 -15.43
CA PHE A 164 -13.03 -0.29 -15.46
C PHE A 164 -12.34 0.24 -16.73
N LEU A 165 -12.59 -0.36 -17.91
CA LEU A 165 -11.91 0.03 -19.14
C LEU A 165 -12.03 1.54 -19.45
N ASP A 166 -13.23 2.10 -19.35
CA ASP A 166 -13.46 3.53 -19.64
C ASP A 166 -12.71 4.43 -18.65
N ASP A 167 -12.73 4.10 -17.35
CA ASP A 167 -12.01 4.85 -16.32
C ASP A 167 -10.48 4.73 -16.48
N ILE A 168 -9.99 3.55 -16.88
CA ILE A 168 -8.58 3.31 -17.18
C ILE A 168 -8.12 4.21 -18.33
N LEU A 169 -8.90 4.30 -19.41
CA LEU A 169 -8.59 5.15 -20.55
C LEU A 169 -8.63 6.64 -20.18
N GLU A 170 -9.57 7.06 -19.33
CA GLU A 170 -9.62 8.44 -18.83
C GLU A 170 -8.41 8.79 -17.95
N ILE A 171 -8.04 7.91 -16.99
CA ILE A 171 -6.85 8.10 -16.16
C ILE A 171 -5.58 8.06 -17.02
N ALA A 172 -5.55 7.19 -18.03
CA ALA A 172 -4.47 7.12 -18.99
C ALA A 172 -4.26 8.46 -19.72
N ASP A 173 -5.33 9.07 -20.24
CA ASP A 173 -5.26 10.37 -20.90
C ASP A 173 -4.79 11.49 -19.96
N LEU A 174 -5.24 11.48 -18.70
CA LEU A 174 -4.82 12.44 -17.68
C LEU A 174 -3.32 12.34 -17.36
N LEU A 175 -2.78 11.12 -17.30
CA LEU A 175 -1.40 10.85 -16.92
C LEU A 175 -0.43 10.77 -18.09
N LEU A 176 -0.91 10.73 -19.34
CA LEU A 176 -0.10 10.55 -20.55
C LEU A 176 1.08 11.52 -20.62
N ASN A 177 0.88 12.77 -20.19
CA ASN A 177 1.89 13.83 -20.24
C ASN A 177 2.53 14.14 -18.87
N ASP A 178 2.35 13.28 -17.86
CA ASP A 178 2.98 13.48 -16.56
C ASP A 178 4.51 13.46 -16.69
N SER A 179 5.18 14.47 -16.14
CA SER A 179 6.64 14.60 -16.19
C SER A 179 7.39 13.64 -15.26
N ASP A 180 6.68 13.02 -14.32
CA ASP A 180 7.26 12.18 -13.29
C ASP A 180 7.47 10.74 -13.77
N ASP A 181 8.72 10.26 -13.75
CA ASP A 181 9.08 8.94 -14.27
C ASP A 181 8.43 7.77 -13.52
N LEU A 182 8.14 7.94 -12.22
CA LEU A 182 7.46 6.91 -11.44
C LEU A 182 5.96 6.92 -11.73
N VAL A 183 5.34 8.07 -11.98
CA VAL A 183 3.94 8.11 -12.38
C VAL A 183 3.77 7.45 -13.76
N GLN A 184 4.60 7.82 -14.73
CA GLN A 184 4.61 7.24 -16.07
C GLN A 184 4.80 5.71 -16.08
N LYS A 185 5.69 5.19 -15.22
CA LYS A 185 5.87 3.73 -15.06
C LYS A 185 4.64 3.05 -14.47
N GLY A 186 3.92 3.70 -13.55
CA GLY A 186 2.68 3.18 -12.97
C GLY A 186 1.56 3.15 -14.00
N TYR A 187 1.39 4.26 -14.72
CA TYR A 187 0.53 4.39 -15.90
C TYR A 187 0.78 3.29 -16.93
N GLY A 188 2.03 3.12 -17.37
CA GLY A 188 2.38 2.11 -18.37
C GLY A 188 2.26 0.67 -17.90
N TRP A 189 2.17 0.43 -16.59
CA TRP A 189 1.91 -0.91 -16.02
C TRP A 189 0.41 -1.24 -15.96
N MET A 190 -0.45 -0.22 -15.86
CA MET A 190 -1.91 -0.36 -15.86
C MET A 190 -2.44 -0.79 -17.24
N LEU A 191 -1.84 -0.27 -18.31
CA LEU A 191 -2.16 -0.59 -19.71
C LEU A 191 -1.57 -1.94 -20.16
#